data_AF-A0A4P5X458-F1
#
_entry.id   AF-A0A4P5X458-F1
#
_cell.length_a   1.000
_cell.length_b   1.000
_cell.length_c   1.000
_cell.angle_alpha   90.00
_cell.angle_beta   90.00
_cell.angle_gamma   90.00
#
_symmetry.space_group_name_H-M   'P 1'
#
loop_
_entity.id
_entity.type
_entity.pdbx_description
1 polymer ?
#
loop_
_entity_poly.entity_id
_entity_poly.type
_entity_poly.pdbx_seq_one_letter_code
_entity_poly.pdbx_strand_id
1 'polypeptide(L)'
;MLTLQVAKATNDAGHIFMMLRHLLDSAQLGYGVQGVRARAMLVSRLRHEQRQAWHETSVSTPPDALGRFVDACVARMGQASVTWHAPVASYLPENAMVRQVVAELLQPPIKPEYVFAIDRPSRLFVEPVSASVFALVPDGPPVRVTVDGEEIEIASTDGPERIAGEWWRDDASAKLTRDYFRVQTLLGRWLWLFRCSDGRWFVHGEWA
;
A
#
# COMPACT_ATOMS: atom_id res chain seq x y z
N MET A 1 19.82 15.66 -18.43
CA MET A 1 20.61 15.30 -17.24
C MET A 1 19.99 14.05 -16.65
N LEU A 2 20.72 12.94 -16.56
CA LEU A 2 20.22 11.69 -15.99
C LEU A 2 20.52 11.68 -14.49
N THR A 3 19.52 11.33 -13.67
CA THR A 3 19.65 11.26 -12.21
C THR A 3 19.42 9.82 -11.77
N LEU A 4 20.28 9.34 -10.87
CA LEU A 4 20.18 8.03 -10.25
C LEU A 4 20.10 8.23 -8.74
N GLN A 5 19.16 7.55 -8.10
CA GLN A 5 18.98 7.53 -6.65
C GLN A 5 19.10 6.08 -6.18
N VAL A 6 19.67 5.89 -5.00
CA VAL A 6 19.79 4.58 -4.34
C VAL A 6 19.06 4.60 -3.01
N ALA A 7 18.32 3.55 -2.71
CA ALA A 7 17.52 3.41 -1.50
C ALA A 7 18.38 3.31 -0.25
N LYS A 8 19.58 2.72 -0.37
CA LYS A 8 20.61 2.70 0.67
C LYS A 8 21.92 3.17 0.04
N ALA A 9 22.72 3.94 0.79
CA ALA A 9 24.04 4.32 0.34
C ALA A 9 24.87 3.07 0.02
N THR A 10 25.55 3.09 -1.13
CA THR A 10 26.28 1.93 -1.66
C THR A 10 27.52 2.38 -2.42
N ASN A 11 28.58 1.58 -2.34
CA ASN A 11 29.78 1.67 -3.19
C ASN A 11 29.90 0.47 -4.14
N ASP A 12 28.82 -0.32 -4.29
CA ASP A 12 28.78 -1.47 -5.19
C ASP A 12 28.72 -0.99 -6.64
N ALA A 13 29.87 -1.00 -7.31
CA ALA A 13 30.00 -0.56 -8.70
C ALA A 13 29.11 -1.37 -9.66
N GLY A 14 28.89 -2.66 -9.38
CA GLY A 14 28.04 -3.52 -10.21
C GLY A 14 26.57 -3.10 -10.14
N HIS A 15 26.07 -2.84 -8.93
CA HIS A 15 24.70 -2.33 -8.72
C HIS A 15 24.49 -0.96 -9.38
N ILE A 16 25.42 -0.03 -9.19
CA ILE A 16 25.34 1.32 -9.79
C ILE A 16 25.35 1.23 -11.31
N PHE A 17 26.23 0.40 -11.89
CA PHE A 17 26.32 0.25 -13.34
C PHE A 17 25.07 -0.41 -13.93
N MET A 18 24.50 -1.42 -13.25
CA MET A 18 23.25 -2.06 -13.67
C MET A 18 22.11 -1.04 -13.81
N MET A 19 21.93 -0.17 -12.83
CA MET A 19 20.91 0.89 -12.87
C MET A 19 21.21 1.94 -13.95
N LEU A 20 22.47 2.37 -14.06
CA LEU A 20 22.88 3.34 -15.07
C LEU A 20 22.65 2.82 -16.49
N ARG A 21 22.94 1.54 -16.75
CA ARG A 21 22.71 0.90 -18.05
C ARG A 21 21.27 1.09 -18.51
N HIS A 22 20.31 0.86 -17.61
CA HIS A 22 18.89 1.01 -17.95
C HIS A 22 18.51 2.46 -18.30
N LEU A 23 19.06 3.43 -17.57
CA LEU A 23 18.86 4.86 -17.87
C LEU A 23 19.50 5.29 -19.19
N LEU A 24 20.69 4.76 -19.51
CA LEU A 24 21.38 5.02 -20.78
C LEU A 24 20.64 4.39 -21.97
N ASP A 25 20.19 3.14 -21.83
CA ASP A 25 19.40 2.44 -22.85
C ASP A 25 18.08 3.18 -23.15
N SER A 26 17.50 3.82 -22.13
CA SER A 26 16.29 4.62 -22.25
C SER A 26 16.55 6.05 -22.75
N ALA A 27 17.79 6.53 -22.67
CA ALA A 27 18.16 7.88 -23.08
C ALA A 27 18.37 7.95 -24.60
N GLN A 28 17.60 8.80 -25.27
CA GLN A 28 17.80 9.10 -26.69
C GLN A 28 19.00 10.04 -26.85
N LEU A 29 20.20 9.49 -26.73
CA LEU A 29 21.46 10.23 -26.78
C LEU A 29 21.88 10.64 -28.19
N GLY A 30 21.25 10.08 -29.23
CA GLY A 30 21.56 10.34 -30.63
C GLY A 30 23.01 10.00 -30.99
N TYR A 31 23.55 10.65 -32.02
CA TYR A 31 24.95 10.56 -32.41
C TYR A 31 25.65 11.86 -32.02
N GLY A 32 26.53 11.85 -31.00
CA GLY A 32 27.25 13.06 -30.58
C GLY A 32 27.74 13.15 -29.14
N VAL A 33 27.70 12.06 -28.34
CA VAL A 33 28.22 12.09 -26.97
C VAL A 33 29.76 12.16 -27.00
N GLN A 34 30.31 13.32 -26.63
CA GLN A 34 31.77 13.53 -26.55
C GLN A 34 32.38 13.18 -25.19
N GLY A 35 31.53 13.02 -24.16
CA GLY A 35 31.98 12.67 -22.82
C GLY A 35 30.83 12.54 -21.83
N VAL A 36 31.08 11.82 -20.74
CA VAL A 36 30.14 11.62 -19.63
C VAL A 36 30.80 12.13 -18.35
N ARG A 37 30.05 12.89 -17.56
CA ARG A 37 30.46 13.32 -16.22
C ARG A 37 29.44 12.82 -15.21
N ALA A 38 29.92 12.10 -14.21
CA ALA A 38 29.13 11.70 -13.06
C ALA A 38 29.46 12.57 -11.85
N ARG A 39 28.45 12.91 -11.05
CA ARG A 39 28.60 13.63 -9.79
C ARG A 39 27.70 12.98 -8.74
N ALA A 40 28.28 12.59 -7.61
CA ALA A 40 27.50 12.18 -6.44
C ALA A 40 26.97 13.44 -5.74
N MET A 41 25.65 13.65 -5.78
CA MET A 41 25.01 14.82 -5.16
C MET A 41 24.75 14.62 -3.67
N LEU A 42 24.48 13.38 -3.26
CA LEU A 42 24.30 12.96 -1.88
C LEU A 42 25.30 11.85 -1.58
N VAL A 43 26.02 11.98 -0.48
CA VAL A 43 26.99 11.00 0.00
C VAL A 43 26.78 10.78 1.49
N SER A 44 26.97 9.55 1.96
CA SER A 44 26.90 9.22 3.38
C SER A 44 27.95 8.18 3.75
N ARG A 45 28.24 8.04 5.05
CA ARG A 45 29.21 7.06 5.53
C ARG A 45 28.64 5.66 5.41
N LEU A 46 29.36 4.79 4.71
CA LEU A 46 29.08 3.36 4.69
C LEU A 46 29.59 2.74 5.99
N ARG A 47 28.71 2.10 6.76
CA ARG A 47 29.12 1.32 7.93
C ARG A 47 29.76 0.01 7.45
N HIS A 48 30.83 -0.41 8.12
CA HIS A 48 31.41 -1.72 7.87
C HIS A 48 30.42 -2.78 8.38
N GLU A 49 29.83 -3.53 7.46
CA GLU A 49 29.00 -4.69 7.78
C GLU A 49 29.86 -5.95 7.54
N GLN A 50 29.87 -6.86 8.50
CA GLN A 50 30.60 -8.12 8.36
C GLN A 50 29.95 -8.96 7.25
N ARG A 51 30.63 -9.06 6.11
CA ARG A 51 30.29 -10.05 5.09
C ARG A 51 30.78 -11.40 5.62
N GLN A 52 29.88 -12.39 5.65
CA GLN A 52 30.23 -13.73 6.13
C GLN A 52 31.47 -14.24 5.36
N ALA A 53 32.50 -14.66 6.10
CA ALA A 53 33.78 -15.08 5.54
C ALA A 53 33.84 -16.59 5.22
N TRP A 54 32.81 -17.34 5.60
CA TRP A 54 32.78 -18.80 5.48
C TRP A 54 31.44 -19.22 4.89
N HIS A 55 31.49 -19.89 3.75
CA HIS A 55 30.32 -20.47 3.09
C HIS A 55 29.76 -21.60 3.96
N GLU A 56 28.61 -21.36 4.58
CA GLU A 56 27.65 -22.43 4.85
C GLU A 56 26.37 -22.14 4.09
N THR A 57 25.89 -23.19 3.44
CA THR A 57 24.80 -23.34 2.47
C THR A 57 23.46 -22.78 2.95
N SER A 58 23.40 -21.48 3.16
CA SER A 58 22.16 -20.72 3.26
C SER A 58 22.27 -19.57 2.28
N VAL A 59 21.33 -19.49 1.35
CA VAL A 59 21.14 -18.30 0.51
C VAL A 59 20.65 -17.20 1.46
N SER A 60 21.58 -16.59 2.18
CA SER A 60 21.28 -15.47 3.06
C SER A 60 21.02 -14.28 2.17
N THR A 61 19.77 -13.83 2.12
CA THR A 61 19.38 -12.60 1.46
C THR A 61 20.25 -11.47 2.00
N PRO A 62 20.99 -10.73 1.16
CA PRO A 62 21.79 -9.60 1.60
C PRO A 62 20.95 -8.63 2.44
N PRO A 63 21.50 -8.04 3.51
CA PRO A 63 20.75 -7.11 4.37
C PRO A 63 20.21 -5.88 3.62
N ASP A 64 20.74 -5.58 2.43
CA ASP A 64 20.33 -4.50 1.54
C ASP A 64 19.50 -4.97 0.33
N ALA A 65 19.11 -6.25 0.24
CA ALA A 65 18.45 -6.82 -0.93
C ALA A 65 17.13 -6.12 -1.29
N LEU A 66 16.33 -5.72 -0.30
CA LEU A 66 15.10 -4.94 -0.54
C LEU A 66 15.43 -3.58 -1.17
N GLY A 67 16.46 -2.89 -0.67
CA GLY A 67 16.91 -1.62 -1.23
C GLY A 67 17.36 -1.78 -2.67
N ARG A 68 18.16 -2.81 -2.97
CA ARG A 68 18.60 -3.13 -4.34
C ARG A 68 17.43 -3.47 -5.27
N PHE A 69 16.43 -4.19 -4.77
CA PHE A 69 15.24 -4.52 -5.52
C PHE A 69 14.42 -3.26 -5.85
N VAL A 70 14.20 -2.38 -4.87
CA VAL A 70 13.53 -1.10 -5.05
C VAL A 70 14.28 -0.25 -6.07
N ASP A 71 15.60 -0.15 -5.96
CA ASP A 71 16.47 0.56 -6.89
C ASP A 71 16.30 0.06 -8.34
N ALA A 72 16.34 -1.26 -8.53
CA ALA A 72 16.14 -1.87 -9.85
C ALA A 72 14.73 -1.59 -10.40
N CYS A 73 13.71 -1.64 -9.55
CA CYS A 73 12.34 -1.30 -9.91
C CYS A 73 12.19 0.17 -10.33
N VAL A 74 12.77 1.10 -9.57
CA VAL A 74 12.75 2.54 -9.87
C VAL A 74 13.51 2.84 -11.15
N ALA A 75 14.71 2.28 -11.32
CA ALA A 75 15.49 2.44 -12.53
C ALA A 75 14.72 1.93 -13.76
N ARG A 76 14.07 0.76 -13.64
CA ARG A 76 13.37 0.11 -14.76
C ARG A 76 12.04 0.74 -15.13
N MET A 77 11.20 1.06 -14.14
CA MET A 77 9.81 1.47 -14.33
C MET A 77 9.59 2.98 -14.18
N GLY A 78 10.61 3.73 -13.75
CA GLY A 78 10.53 5.15 -13.46
C GLY A 78 10.22 5.45 -12.00
N GLN A 79 10.59 6.66 -11.55
CA GLN A 79 10.49 7.09 -10.15
C GLN A 79 9.05 7.06 -9.61
N ALA A 80 8.07 7.53 -10.38
CA ALA A 80 6.66 7.60 -9.97
C ALA A 80 5.95 6.23 -9.91
N SER A 81 6.58 5.18 -10.45
CA SER A 81 5.96 3.86 -10.60
C SER A 81 6.09 2.99 -9.35
N VAL A 82 7.09 3.24 -8.52
CA VAL A 82 7.35 2.47 -7.30
C VAL A 82 6.82 3.25 -6.10
N THR A 83 5.82 2.68 -5.45
CA THR A 83 5.11 3.33 -4.35
C THR A 83 4.98 2.44 -3.13
N TRP A 84 4.88 3.08 -1.98
CA TRP A 84 4.65 2.47 -0.69
C TRP A 84 3.34 3.00 -0.09
N HIS A 85 2.62 2.16 0.68
CA HIS A 85 1.45 2.58 1.43
C HIS A 85 1.87 2.94 2.86
N ALA A 86 1.80 4.23 3.20
CA ALA A 86 2.10 4.73 4.53
C ALA A 86 0.80 4.88 5.33
N PRO A 87 0.76 4.40 6.59
CA PRO A 87 -0.37 4.65 7.47
C PRO A 87 -0.46 6.14 7.81
N VAL A 88 -1.68 6.64 7.92
CA VAL A 88 -2.01 8.01 8.32
C VAL A 88 -2.94 7.95 9.52
N ALA A 89 -2.79 8.89 10.45
CA ALA A 89 -3.63 9.00 11.64
C ALA A 89 -5.06 9.46 11.28
N SER A 90 -5.80 8.60 10.60
CA SER A 90 -7.21 8.75 10.24
C SER A 90 -7.94 7.47 10.60
N TYR A 91 -9.14 7.61 11.19
CA TYR A 91 -10.04 6.48 11.40
C TYR A 91 -10.90 6.15 10.17
N LEU A 92 -11.02 7.07 9.21
CA LEU A 92 -11.70 6.80 7.95
C LEU A 92 -10.86 5.82 7.11
N PRO A 93 -11.42 4.68 6.69
CA PRO A 93 -10.65 3.63 6.01
C PRO A 93 -9.95 4.11 4.73
N GLU A 94 -10.59 5.01 3.98
CA GLU A 94 -10.09 5.58 2.73
C GLU A 94 -8.89 6.49 2.94
N ASN A 95 -8.82 7.12 4.11
CA ASN A 95 -7.79 8.07 4.49
C ASN A 95 -6.73 7.46 5.43
N ALA A 96 -6.94 6.23 5.90
CA ALA A 96 -6.06 5.55 6.86
C ALA A 96 -4.71 5.16 6.25
N MET A 97 -4.62 5.09 4.91
CA MET A 97 -3.38 4.84 4.18
C MET A 97 -3.26 5.80 3.00
N VAL A 98 -2.03 6.29 2.77
CA VAL A 98 -1.71 7.10 1.60
C VAL A 98 -0.61 6.43 0.78
N ARG A 99 -0.74 6.51 -0.54
CA ARG A 99 0.29 6.06 -1.47
C ARG A 99 1.36 7.15 -1.56
N GLN A 100 2.61 6.78 -1.30
CA GLN A 100 3.77 7.66 -1.40
C GLN A 100 4.76 7.10 -2.42
N VAL A 101 5.37 7.97 -3.20
CA VAL A 101 6.43 7.59 -4.15
C VAL A 101 7.71 7.29 -3.38
N VAL A 102 8.26 6.09 -3.55
CA VAL A 102 9.44 5.65 -2.78
C VAL A 102 10.64 6.54 -3.03
N ALA A 103 10.82 7.03 -4.26
CA ALA A 103 11.90 7.93 -4.63
C ALA A 103 11.82 9.33 -3.97
N GLU A 104 10.66 9.72 -3.46
CA GLU A 104 10.42 11.01 -2.78
C GLU A 104 10.57 10.92 -1.26
N LEU A 105 10.76 9.70 -0.72
CA LEU A 105 10.90 9.50 0.72
C LEU A 105 12.25 10.05 1.21
N LEU A 106 12.19 11.06 2.07
CA LEU A 106 13.37 11.63 2.73
C LEU A 106 13.91 10.74 3.85
N GLN A 107 13.07 9.86 4.38
CA GLN A 107 13.38 8.93 5.46
C GLN A 107 12.74 7.57 5.16
N PRO A 108 13.36 6.46 5.60
CA PRO A 108 12.72 5.15 5.48
C PRO A 108 11.37 5.18 6.22
N PRO A 109 10.34 4.51 5.68
CA PRO A 109 9.03 4.49 6.31
C PRO A 109 9.15 3.91 7.73
N ILE A 110 8.73 4.70 8.71
CA ILE A 110 8.73 4.29 10.12
C ILE A 110 7.56 3.34 10.31
N LYS A 111 7.83 2.14 10.82
CA LYS A 111 6.76 1.27 11.32
C LYS A 111 6.11 1.98 12.51
N PRO A 112 4.81 2.30 12.49
CA PRO A 112 4.18 2.95 13.63
C PRO A 112 4.36 2.08 14.87
N GLU A 113 4.80 2.67 15.98
CA GLU A 113 4.91 1.98 17.26
C GLU A 113 3.55 1.46 17.74
N TYR A 114 2.48 2.15 17.34
CA TYR A 114 1.09 1.83 17.67
C TYR A 114 0.27 1.75 16.39
N VAL A 115 0.28 0.58 15.74
CA VAL A 115 -0.84 0.19 14.89
C VAL A 115 -1.86 -0.40 15.84
N PHE A 116 -2.92 0.34 16.19
CA PHE A 116 -4.10 -0.32 16.74
C PHE A 116 -4.49 -1.38 15.72
N ALA A 117 -4.41 -2.65 16.10
CA ALA A 117 -4.77 -3.78 15.25
C ALA A 117 -6.30 -3.80 15.10
N ILE A 118 -6.83 -2.80 14.41
CA ILE A 118 -8.20 -2.85 13.92
C ILE A 118 -8.12 -3.75 12.69
N ASP A 119 -8.79 -4.89 12.77
CA ASP A 119 -8.86 -5.83 11.66
C ASP A 119 -9.63 -5.19 10.50
N ARG A 120 -8.88 -4.65 9.53
CA ARG A 120 -9.38 -4.00 8.33
C ARG A 120 -9.15 -4.93 7.13
N PRO A 121 -10.01 -4.88 6.11
CA PRO A 121 -9.83 -5.66 4.90
C PRO A 121 -8.46 -5.44 4.25
N SER A 122 -7.83 -6.52 3.77
CA SER A 122 -6.58 -6.44 3.00
C SER A 122 -6.79 -5.78 1.63
N ARG A 123 -8.02 -5.79 1.10
CA ARG A 123 -8.42 -5.10 -0.12
C ARG A 123 -9.61 -4.19 0.16
N LEU A 124 -9.37 -2.88 0.09
CA LEU A 124 -10.40 -1.85 0.12
C LEU A 124 -10.77 -1.46 -1.32
N PHE A 125 -12.06 -1.37 -1.61
CA PHE A 125 -12.55 -0.92 -2.90
C PHE A 125 -12.52 0.61 -2.96
N VAL A 126 -12.03 1.15 -4.08
CA VAL A 126 -11.95 2.61 -4.30
C VAL A 126 -13.34 3.22 -4.25
N GLU A 127 -14.32 2.55 -4.84
CA GLU A 127 -15.72 2.89 -4.77
C GLU A 127 -16.47 1.75 -4.07
N PRO A 128 -17.18 2.02 -2.96
CA PRO A 128 -18.03 1.01 -2.33
C PRO A 128 -19.12 0.53 -3.29
N VAL A 129 -19.28 -0.79 -3.38
CA VAL A 129 -20.27 -1.42 -4.26
C VAL A 129 -21.63 -1.39 -3.58
N SER A 130 -22.67 -0.89 -4.26
CA SER A 130 -24.02 -0.85 -3.71
C SER A 130 -24.53 -2.26 -3.40
N ALA A 131 -25.18 -2.42 -2.25
CA ALA A 131 -25.69 -3.70 -1.80
C ALA A 131 -27.11 -3.57 -1.25
N SER A 132 -27.86 -4.67 -1.31
CA SER A 132 -29.13 -4.84 -0.60
C SER A 132 -28.95 -5.89 0.48
N VAL A 133 -29.32 -5.57 1.72
CA VAL A 133 -29.18 -6.49 2.86
C VAL A 133 -30.55 -6.93 3.34
N PHE A 134 -30.69 -8.24 3.55
CA PHE A 134 -31.84 -8.84 4.21
C PHE A 134 -31.45 -9.31 5.61
N ALA A 135 -32.18 -8.82 6.61
CA ALA A 135 -32.09 -9.24 8.01
C ALA A 135 -33.45 -9.77 8.48
N LEU A 136 -33.46 -10.72 9.41
CA LEU A 136 -34.71 -11.32 9.92
C LEU A 136 -35.55 -10.33 10.75
N VAL A 137 -34.89 -9.33 11.33
CA VAL A 137 -35.51 -8.23 12.07
C VAL A 137 -34.87 -6.89 11.65
N PRO A 138 -35.56 -5.75 11.79
CA PRO A 138 -35.12 -4.46 11.23
C PRO A 138 -33.69 -4.02 11.59
N ASP A 139 -33.22 -4.36 12.79
CA ASP A 139 -31.85 -4.07 13.28
C ASP A 139 -31.06 -5.34 13.61
N GLY A 140 -31.47 -6.46 13.02
CA GLY A 140 -30.80 -7.74 13.18
C GLY A 140 -29.53 -7.85 12.33
N PRO A 141 -28.67 -8.85 12.60
CA PRO A 141 -27.53 -9.11 11.75
C PRO A 141 -27.99 -9.46 10.31
N PRO A 142 -27.23 -9.05 9.28
CA PRO A 142 -27.44 -9.48 7.91
C PRO A 142 -27.45 -11.00 7.78
N VAL A 143 -28.43 -11.55 7.06
CA VAL A 143 -28.51 -12.99 6.75
C VAL A 143 -28.24 -13.24 5.26
N ARG A 144 -28.58 -12.28 4.41
CA ARG A 144 -28.25 -12.31 2.98
C ARG A 144 -27.87 -10.92 2.50
N VAL A 145 -26.95 -10.87 1.55
CA VAL A 145 -26.58 -9.65 0.85
C VAL A 145 -26.64 -9.88 -0.66
N THR A 146 -27.26 -8.96 -1.38
CA THR A 146 -27.24 -8.94 -2.85
C THR A 146 -26.29 -7.85 -3.33
N VAL A 147 -25.32 -8.24 -4.15
CA VAL A 147 -24.28 -7.35 -4.71
C VAL A 147 -24.27 -7.56 -6.22
N ASP A 148 -24.45 -6.50 -7.00
CA ASP A 148 -24.51 -6.57 -8.48
C ASP A 148 -25.45 -7.67 -9.04
N GLY A 149 -26.54 -7.94 -8.31
CA GLY A 149 -27.53 -8.97 -8.66
C GLY A 149 -27.19 -10.40 -8.20
N GLU A 150 -26.00 -10.64 -7.65
CA GLU A 150 -25.62 -11.91 -7.03
C GLU A 150 -26.07 -11.94 -5.57
N GLU A 151 -26.83 -12.97 -5.20
CA GLU A 151 -27.26 -13.19 -3.82
C GLU A 151 -26.24 -14.04 -3.06
N ILE A 152 -25.77 -13.54 -1.92
CA ILE A 152 -24.74 -14.14 -1.10
C ILE A 152 -25.31 -14.42 0.29
N GLU A 153 -25.29 -15.69 0.69
CA GLU A 153 -25.70 -16.11 2.03
C GLU A 153 -24.60 -15.87 3.07
N ILE A 154 -25.00 -15.35 4.22
CA ILE A 154 -24.11 -14.96 5.31
C ILE A 154 -24.13 -16.04 6.39
N ALA A 155 -22.95 -16.58 6.69
CA ALA A 155 -22.71 -17.56 7.73
C ALA A 155 -22.58 -16.93 9.12
N SER A 156 -21.88 -15.79 9.20
CA SER A 156 -21.67 -15.06 10.46
C SER A 156 -21.51 -13.56 10.22
N THR A 157 -21.87 -12.76 11.22
CA THR A 157 -21.76 -11.31 11.22
C THR A 157 -21.10 -10.87 12.52
N ASP A 158 -20.19 -9.91 12.42
CA ASP A 158 -19.58 -9.20 13.55
C ASP A 158 -19.68 -7.67 13.35
N GLY A 159 -19.95 -6.94 14.42
CA GLY A 159 -20.22 -5.49 14.41
C GLY A 159 -21.55 -5.07 15.07
N PRO A 160 -21.99 -3.81 14.90
CA PRO A 160 -21.38 -2.80 14.05
C PRO A 160 -20.17 -2.10 14.69
N GLU A 161 -19.16 -1.83 13.88
CA GLU A 161 -18.20 -0.78 14.18
C GLU A 161 -18.70 0.55 13.61
N ARG A 162 -18.91 1.53 14.49
CA ARG A 162 -19.41 2.85 14.09
C ARG A 162 -18.25 3.79 13.80
N ILE A 163 -18.15 4.23 12.54
CA ILE A 163 -17.17 5.22 12.09
C ILE A 163 -17.91 6.50 11.70
N ALA A 164 -17.68 7.57 12.44
CA ALA A 164 -18.15 8.91 12.07
C ALA A 164 -17.20 9.54 11.05
N GLY A 165 -17.64 10.60 10.37
CA GLY A 165 -16.76 11.40 9.53
C GLY A 165 -15.74 12.20 10.34
N GLU A 166 -14.60 12.54 9.72
CA GLU A 166 -13.56 13.40 10.31
C GLU A 166 -14.08 14.82 10.57
N TRP A 167 -14.62 15.08 11.77
CA TRP A 167 -15.28 16.35 12.14
C TRP A 167 -14.39 17.60 11.97
N TRP A 168 -13.07 17.43 11.93
CA TRP A 168 -12.09 18.50 11.72
C TRP A 168 -11.77 18.76 10.23
N ARG A 169 -12.41 18.05 9.29
CA ARG A 169 -12.26 18.26 7.85
C ARG A 169 -13.54 18.81 7.25
N ASP A 170 -13.43 19.83 6.41
CA ASP A 170 -14.54 20.45 5.68
C ASP A 170 -14.87 19.69 4.40
N ASP A 171 -15.21 18.40 4.50
CA ASP A 171 -15.69 17.61 3.36
C ASP A 171 -17.11 17.08 3.58
N ALA A 172 -17.74 16.57 2.52
CA ALA A 172 -19.07 15.97 2.61
C ALA A 172 -19.07 14.63 3.38
N SER A 173 -17.93 13.94 3.45
CA SER A 173 -17.77 12.68 4.19
C SER A 173 -17.76 12.89 5.71
N ALA A 174 -17.41 14.08 6.19
CA ALA A 174 -17.47 14.52 7.59
C ALA A 174 -18.90 14.43 8.18
N LYS A 175 -19.93 14.33 7.33
CA LYS A 175 -21.34 14.37 7.74
C LYS A 175 -22.03 13.01 7.81
N LEU A 176 -21.39 11.92 7.38
CA LEU A 176 -22.04 10.61 7.26
C LEU A 176 -21.41 9.59 8.22
N THR A 177 -22.15 9.23 9.27
CA THR A 177 -21.82 8.08 10.11
C THR A 177 -22.13 6.78 9.38
N ARG A 178 -21.21 5.83 9.46
CA ARG A 178 -21.31 4.50 8.84
C ARG A 178 -21.17 3.41 9.89
N ASP A 179 -22.09 2.47 9.86
CA ASP A 179 -22.06 1.27 10.68
C ASP A 179 -21.45 0.14 9.84
N TYR A 180 -20.23 -0.27 10.15
CA TYR A 180 -19.50 -1.31 9.45
C TYR A 180 -19.74 -2.69 10.08
N PHE A 181 -19.90 -3.70 9.23
CA PHE A 181 -20.12 -5.09 9.62
C PHE A 181 -19.12 -5.97 8.87
N ARG A 182 -18.42 -6.81 9.61
CA ARG A 182 -17.59 -7.88 9.04
C ARG A 182 -18.46 -9.12 8.90
N VAL A 183 -18.66 -9.58 7.68
CA VAL A 183 -19.52 -10.74 7.41
C VAL A 183 -18.74 -11.86 6.75
N GLN A 184 -18.94 -13.07 7.23
CA GLN A 184 -18.45 -14.28 6.59
C GLN A 184 -19.56 -14.87 5.75
N THR A 185 -19.28 -15.15 4.48
CA THR A 185 -20.20 -15.83 3.57
C THR A 185 -20.14 -17.34 3.76
N LEU A 186 -21.17 -18.08 3.36
CA LEU A 186 -21.12 -19.57 3.38
C LEU A 186 -20.05 -20.16 2.47
N LEU A 187 -19.61 -19.41 1.44
CA LEU A 187 -18.52 -19.80 0.55
C LEU A 187 -17.12 -19.45 1.11
N GLY A 188 -17.04 -18.97 2.35
CA GLY A 188 -15.78 -18.68 3.05
C GLY A 188 -15.15 -17.32 2.75
N ARG A 189 -15.76 -16.49 1.89
CA ARG A 189 -15.34 -15.09 1.69
C ARG A 189 -15.67 -14.24 2.91
N TRP A 190 -14.82 -13.27 3.22
CA TRP A 190 -15.06 -12.25 4.24
C TRP A 190 -15.27 -10.90 3.57
N LEU A 191 -16.45 -10.32 3.78
CA LEU A 191 -16.85 -9.04 3.21
C LEU A 191 -16.99 -7.99 4.30
N TRP A 192 -16.67 -6.75 3.97
CA TRP A 192 -16.84 -5.61 4.85
C TRP A 192 -17.95 -4.71 4.34
N LEU A 193 -19.11 -4.84 4.97
CA LEU A 193 -20.32 -4.10 4.65
C LEU A 193 -20.36 -2.82 5.48
N PHE A 194 -21.03 -1.80 4.98
CA PHE A 194 -21.52 -0.74 5.85
C PHE A 194 -22.92 -0.27 5.49
N ARG A 195 -23.62 0.21 6.52
CA ARG A 195 -24.87 0.93 6.43
C ARG A 195 -24.63 2.42 6.66
N CYS A 196 -25.04 3.26 5.73
CA CYS A 196 -25.10 4.71 5.91
C CYS A 196 -26.24 5.11 6.85
N SER A 197 -26.14 6.28 7.46
CA SER A 197 -27.24 6.88 8.26
C SER A 197 -28.56 7.06 7.51
N ASP A 198 -28.55 7.08 6.17
CA ASP A 198 -29.74 7.13 5.30
C ASP A 198 -30.32 5.74 4.96
N GLY A 199 -29.75 4.67 5.53
CA GLY A 199 -30.20 3.29 5.36
C GLY A 199 -29.64 2.54 4.15
N ARG A 200 -28.87 3.19 3.28
CA ARG A 200 -28.23 2.51 2.14
C ARG A 200 -27.08 1.62 2.59
N TRP A 201 -26.91 0.49 1.89
CA TRP A 201 -25.89 -0.51 2.17
C TRP A 201 -24.86 -0.60 1.06
N PHE A 202 -23.63 -0.87 1.43
CA PHE A 202 -22.51 -1.02 0.50
C PHE A 202 -21.52 -2.08 0.98
N VAL A 203 -20.80 -2.70 0.05
CA VAL A 203 -19.57 -3.47 0.30
C VAL A 203 -18.38 -2.55 0.07
N HIS A 204 -17.54 -2.36 1.08
CA HIS A 204 -16.37 -1.49 0.98
C HIS A 204 -15.07 -2.25 0.74
N GLY A 205 -15.01 -3.53 1.12
CA GLY A 205 -13.79 -4.31 0.94
C GLY A 205 -13.99 -5.77 1.28
N GLU A 206 -12.92 -6.53 1.09
CA GLU A 206 -12.87 -7.97 1.39
C GLU A 206 -11.49 -8.34 1.94
N TRP A 207 -11.48 -9.36 2.80
CA TRP A 207 -10.24 -10.00 3.22
C TRP A 207 -9.90 -11.09 2.21
N ALA A 208 -8.68 -11.01 1.66
CA ALA A 208 -8.05 -12.01 0.79
C ALA A 208 -7.09 -12.90 1.57
#